data_AF-A0A7W0Y659-F1
#
_entry.id   AF-A0A7W0Y659-F1
#
_cell.length_a   1.000
_cell.length_b   1.000
_cell.length_c   1.000
_cell.angle_alpha   90.00
_cell.angle_beta   90.00
_cell.angle_gamma   90.00
#
_symmetry.space_group_name_H-M   'P 1'
#
loop_
_entity.id
_entity.type
_entity.pdbx_description
1 polymer ?
#
loop_
_entity_poly.entity_id
_entity_poly.type
_entity_poly.pdbx_seq_one_letter_code
_entity_poly.pdbx_strand_id
1 'polypeptide(L)'
;MIRNLAIGAIGLASTLASAEPKKTILVLRSDGNADATLRARVDAAVLKLAKTSDGQVTAGDISYVDAAAATGCKPELPACKDDILATFATDELVMTTITRKPGTLEVSVRRATRGAAPREVTAMVADGGGDLQLDGIGVLFAATTRPGTVPEKPPEPIAPIPVPPVEPALVAPVEVAPAPLAVTPMPAPQDGNGSRRGLQIAGMVGGGVVVLIGFGLWGSAGDVQSDIDAAPKRTTADFTKLRDLEARGDTLATWGNVMFISGVALAGVSTYLFFRDRRRDSNRTATITPTLFDHGGGIALTFGALP
;
A
#
# COMPACT_ATOMS: atom_id res chain seq x y z
N MET A 1 -0.24 -50.90 36.99
CA MET A 1 0.69 -49.75 37.09
C MET A 1 0.33 -48.76 35.99
N ILE A 2 -0.48 -47.74 36.31
CA ILE A 2 -0.87 -46.67 35.36
C ILE A 2 -0.34 -45.37 35.97
N ARG A 3 0.66 -44.77 35.30
CA ARG A 3 1.26 -43.50 35.69
C ARG A 3 0.36 -42.36 35.22
N ASN A 4 -0.29 -41.70 36.17
CA ASN A 4 -1.02 -40.46 35.94
C ASN A 4 -0.03 -39.33 35.60
N LEU A 5 -0.10 -38.82 34.37
CA LEU A 5 0.66 -37.65 33.91
C LEU A 5 -0.15 -36.40 34.26
N ALA A 6 0.26 -35.69 35.32
CA ALA A 6 -0.33 -34.42 35.70
C ALA A 6 0.17 -33.32 34.75
N ILE A 7 -0.72 -32.80 33.91
CA ILE A 7 -0.49 -31.61 33.09
C ILE A 7 -0.67 -30.39 33.99
N GLY A 8 0.44 -29.77 34.38
CA GLY A 8 0.45 -28.50 35.10
C GLY A 8 0.10 -27.35 34.16
N ALA A 9 -1.09 -26.78 34.32
CA ALA A 9 -1.49 -25.56 33.63
C ALA A 9 -0.81 -24.34 34.28
N ILE A 10 0.22 -23.81 33.63
CA ILE A 10 0.82 -22.51 33.99
C ILE A 10 -0.09 -21.42 33.42
N GLY A 11 -0.94 -20.86 34.27
CA GLY A 11 -1.74 -19.69 33.97
C GLY A 11 -0.87 -18.43 34.01
N LEU A 12 -0.33 -18.02 32.87
CA LEU A 12 0.26 -16.69 32.67
C LEU A 12 -0.88 -15.65 32.68
N ALA A 13 -1.07 -14.97 33.80
CA ALA A 13 -1.87 -13.77 33.88
C ALA A 13 -1.12 -12.62 33.17
N SER A 14 -1.32 -12.48 31.86
CA SER A 14 -0.89 -11.31 31.12
C SER A 14 -1.75 -10.11 31.52
N THR A 15 -1.21 -9.25 32.38
CA THR A 15 -1.75 -7.90 32.59
C THR A 15 -1.70 -7.15 31.26
N LEU A 16 -2.82 -7.10 30.56
CA LEU A 16 -2.98 -6.30 29.35
C LEU A 16 -2.97 -4.83 29.77
N ALA A 17 -1.78 -4.23 29.80
CA ALA A 17 -1.67 -2.78 29.74
C ALA A 17 -2.34 -2.36 28.43
N SER A 18 -3.48 -1.68 28.52
CA SER A 18 -4.17 -1.12 27.36
C SER A 18 -3.32 0.03 26.85
N ALA A 19 -2.32 -0.30 26.03
CA ALA A 19 -1.58 0.69 25.27
C ALA A 19 -2.59 1.33 24.32
N GLU A 20 -2.86 2.62 24.49
CA GLU A 20 -3.65 3.38 23.52
C GLU A 20 -3.04 3.11 22.13
N PRO A 21 -3.86 2.70 21.14
CA PRO A 21 -3.36 2.38 19.82
C PRO A 21 -2.62 3.60 19.28
N LYS A 22 -1.31 3.44 19.07
CA LYS A 22 -0.48 4.51 18.52
C LYS A 22 -0.95 4.80 17.11
N LYS A 23 -1.28 6.06 16.86
CA LYS A 23 -1.68 6.57 15.56
C LYS A 23 -0.60 6.28 14.51
N THR A 24 -0.97 5.66 13.39
CA THR A 24 -0.03 5.35 12.31
C THR A 24 -0.11 6.39 11.18
N ILE A 25 1.04 6.94 10.80
CA ILE A 25 1.17 8.00 9.79
C ILE A 25 2.01 7.45 8.65
N LEU A 26 1.46 7.43 7.43
CA LEU A 26 2.18 7.06 6.21
C LEU A 26 2.53 8.32 5.41
N VAL A 27 3.82 8.54 5.16
CA VAL A 27 4.31 9.64 4.32
C VAL A 27 4.60 9.11 2.92
N LEU A 28 3.80 9.51 1.93
CA LEU A 28 3.98 9.08 0.54
C LEU A 28 5.12 9.85 -0.14
N ARG A 29 5.66 9.25 -1.20
CA ARG A 29 6.61 9.89 -2.10
C ARG A 29 5.96 11.09 -2.79
N SER A 30 6.72 12.16 -3.00
CA SER A 30 6.21 13.34 -3.68
C SER A 30 5.89 13.09 -5.16
N ASP A 31 4.74 13.65 -5.56
CA ASP A 31 4.28 13.75 -6.94
C ASP A 31 4.72 15.10 -7.57
N GLY A 32 4.70 15.19 -8.90
CA GLY A 32 4.89 16.44 -9.64
C GLY A 32 6.01 16.43 -10.67
N ASN A 33 6.39 17.62 -11.15
CA ASN A 33 7.33 17.81 -12.28
C ASN A 33 8.76 18.15 -11.84
N ALA A 34 9.09 18.01 -10.56
CA ALA A 34 10.44 18.14 -10.04
C ALA A 34 11.31 16.92 -10.40
N ASP A 35 12.62 17.15 -10.55
CA ASP A 35 13.60 16.09 -10.73
C ASP A 35 13.66 15.16 -9.49
N ALA A 36 14.09 13.91 -9.71
CA ALA A 36 14.09 12.90 -8.65
C ALA A 36 14.95 13.29 -7.43
N THR A 37 16.06 14.01 -7.65
CA THR A 37 16.95 14.42 -6.56
C THR A 37 16.27 15.46 -5.67
N LEU A 38 15.59 16.43 -6.28
CA LEU A 38 14.81 17.43 -5.55
C LEU A 38 13.62 16.79 -4.80
N ARG A 39 12.89 15.88 -5.44
CA ARG A 39 11.79 15.13 -4.80
C ARG A 39 12.27 14.37 -3.56
N ALA A 40 13.37 13.63 -3.67
CA ALA A 40 13.95 12.92 -2.54
C ALA A 40 14.35 13.85 -1.37
N ARG A 41 14.88 15.05 -1.66
CA ARG A 41 15.19 16.04 -0.62
C ARG A 41 13.94 16.59 0.07
N VAL A 42 12.90 16.90 -0.69
CA VAL A 42 11.60 17.34 -0.14
C VAL A 42 10.99 16.22 0.71
N ASP A 43 10.98 14.98 0.22
CA ASP A 43 10.44 13.83 0.94
C ASP A 43 11.17 13.59 2.26
N ALA A 44 12.50 13.69 2.27
CA ALA A 44 13.30 13.58 3.49
C ALA A 44 12.98 14.70 4.50
N ALA A 45 12.78 15.94 4.03
CA ALA A 45 12.42 17.06 4.87
C ALA A 45 11.00 16.92 5.45
N VAL A 46 10.02 16.53 4.63
CA VAL A 46 8.64 16.25 5.08
C VAL A 46 8.60 15.07 6.05
N LEU A 47 9.35 14.01 5.81
CA LEU A 47 9.47 12.87 6.73
C LEU A 47 10.08 13.29 8.07
N LYS A 48 11.09 14.17 8.06
CA LYS A 48 11.68 14.73 9.28
C LYS A 48 10.65 15.54 10.08
N LEU A 49 9.83 16.36 9.42
CA LEU A 49 8.72 17.09 10.05
C LEU A 49 7.63 16.14 10.56
N ALA A 50 7.27 15.11 9.80
CA ALA A 50 6.27 14.13 10.22
C ALA A 50 6.68 13.41 11.50
N LYS A 51 7.98 13.09 11.66
CA LYS A 51 8.53 12.46 12.87
C LYS A 51 8.42 13.31 14.14
N THR A 52 8.09 14.60 14.03
CA THR A 52 7.80 15.43 15.21
C THR A 52 6.33 15.36 15.65
N SER A 53 5.47 14.66 14.91
CA SER A 53 4.07 14.42 15.30
C SER A 53 3.94 13.25 16.27
N ASP A 54 2.88 13.26 17.08
CA ASP A 54 2.48 12.14 17.92
C ASP A 54 1.94 10.99 17.06
N GLY A 55 2.79 10.02 16.72
CA GLY A 55 2.42 8.84 15.96
C GLY A 55 3.61 7.99 15.52
N GLN A 56 3.31 6.78 15.05
CA GLN A 56 4.27 5.95 14.35
C GLN A 56 4.33 6.38 12.88
N VAL A 57 5.44 6.99 12.49
CA VAL A 57 5.65 7.49 11.13
C VAL A 57 6.39 6.46 10.29
N THR A 58 5.81 6.12 9.15
CA THR A 58 6.39 5.22 8.14
C THR A 58 6.55 5.98 6.84
N ALA A 59 7.74 5.86 6.21
CA ALA A 59 7.96 6.37 4.87
C ALA A 59 7.43 5.34 3.85
N GLY A 60 6.60 5.81 2.91
CA GLY A 60 6.14 5.06 1.75
C GLY A 60 7.00 5.37 0.53
N ASP A 61 7.16 4.37 -0.32
CA ASP A 61 7.92 4.42 -1.58
C ASP A 61 7.04 4.72 -2.81
N ILE A 62 5.72 4.67 -2.63
CA ILE A 62 4.71 4.97 -3.65
C ILE A 62 4.22 6.41 -3.57
N SER A 63 3.76 6.96 -4.70
CA SER A 63 3.10 8.28 -4.73
C SER A 63 1.60 8.19 -4.48
N TYR A 64 0.89 9.32 -4.38
CA TYR A 64 -0.57 9.31 -4.18
C TYR A 64 -1.30 8.75 -5.41
N VAL A 65 -0.79 9.05 -6.61
CA VAL A 65 -1.33 8.50 -7.87
C VAL A 65 -1.15 6.98 -7.91
N ASP A 66 0.03 6.48 -7.51
CA ASP A 66 0.31 5.04 -7.44
C ASP A 66 -0.60 4.34 -6.40
N ALA A 67 -0.78 4.96 -5.23
CA ALA A 67 -1.67 4.45 -4.18
C ALA A 67 -3.14 4.43 -4.63
N ALA A 68 -3.60 5.46 -5.33
CA ALA A 68 -4.95 5.53 -5.89
C ALA A 68 -5.18 4.43 -6.95
N ALA A 69 -4.20 4.21 -7.83
CA ALA A 69 -4.26 3.14 -8.82
C ALA A 69 -4.30 1.75 -8.16
N ALA A 70 -3.47 1.52 -7.13
CA ALA A 70 -3.44 0.27 -6.39
C ALA A 70 -4.74 -0.03 -5.63
N THR A 71 -5.44 1.01 -5.18
CA THR A 71 -6.74 0.90 -4.50
C THR A 71 -7.93 0.89 -5.45
N GLY A 72 -7.74 1.24 -6.72
CA GLY A 72 -8.80 1.32 -7.72
C GLY A 72 -9.69 2.56 -7.58
N CYS A 73 -9.22 3.60 -6.89
CA CYS A 73 -9.95 4.86 -6.72
C CYS A 73 -9.39 5.98 -7.61
N LYS A 74 -10.23 7.00 -7.90
CA LYS A 74 -9.80 8.18 -8.65
C LYS A 74 -9.19 9.21 -7.70
N PRO A 75 -7.94 9.67 -7.91
CA PRO A 75 -7.24 10.53 -6.95
C PRO A 75 -7.93 11.88 -6.70
N GLU A 76 -8.72 12.36 -7.65
CA GLU A 76 -9.48 13.62 -7.57
C GLU A 76 -10.72 13.52 -6.67
N LEU A 77 -11.22 12.31 -6.42
CA LEU A 77 -12.40 12.11 -5.59
C LEU A 77 -12.02 12.19 -4.09
N PRO A 78 -12.73 12.98 -3.27
CA PRO A 78 -12.45 13.09 -1.84
C PRO A 78 -12.49 11.77 -1.08
N ALA A 79 -13.28 10.79 -1.56
CA ALA A 79 -13.39 9.45 -0.97
C ALA A 79 -12.13 8.59 -1.16
N CYS A 80 -11.34 8.84 -2.21
CA CYS A 80 -10.17 8.03 -2.55
C CYS A 80 -9.11 8.04 -1.43
N LYS A 81 -9.01 9.14 -0.66
CA LYS A 81 -8.13 9.20 0.51
C LYS A 81 -8.52 8.15 1.57
N ASP A 82 -9.82 7.92 1.78
CA ASP A 82 -10.32 7.06 2.83
C ASP A 82 -10.13 5.59 2.43
N ASP A 83 -10.28 5.28 1.13
CA ASP A 83 -9.95 3.98 0.55
C ASP A 83 -8.44 3.68 0.72
N ILE A 84 -7.57 4.64 0.42
CA ILE A 84 -6.11 4.50 0.64
C ILE A 84 -5.79 4.29 2.11
N LEU A 85 -6.32 5.11 3.02
CA LEU A 85 -6.12 4.94 4.46
C LEU A 85 -6.60 3.57 4.96
N ALA A 86 -7.70 3.04 4.40
CA ALA A 86 -8.20 1.72 4.73
C ALA A 86 -7.28 0.61 4.19
N THR A 87 -6.86 0.68 2.93
CA THR A 87 -5.99 -0.31 2.29
C THR A 87 -4.61 -0.40 2.93
N PHE A 88 -4.00 0.73 3.27
CA PHE A 88 -2.69 0.77 3.91
C PHE A 88 -2.77 0.60 5.44
N ALA A 89 -3.98 0.42 5.99
CA ALA A 89 -4.23 0.30 7.43
C ALA A 89 -3.58 1.44 8.24
N THR A 90 -3.59 2.65 7.70
CA THR A 90 -3.02 3.84 8.34
C THR A 90 -4.11 4.79 8.80
N ASP A 91 -3.85 5.52 9.88
CA ASP A 91 -4.77 6.53 10.42
C ASP A 91 -4.62 7.87 9.70
N GLU A 92 -3.40 8.15 9.23
CA GLU A 92 -3.07 9.35 8.46
C GLU A 92 -2.19 9.10 7.25
N LEU A 93 -2.38 9.94 6.26
CA LEU A 93 -1.64 9.99 5.01
C LEU A 93 -1.07 11.40 4.83
N VAL A 94 0.22 11.50 4.51
CA VAL A 94 0.87 12.74 4.11
C VAL A 94 1.22 12.62 2.64
N MET A 95 0.64 13.51 1.83
CA MET A 95 0.85 13.60 0.39
C MET A 95 1.62 14.88 0.09
N THR A 96 2.59 14.82 -0.80
CA THR A 96 3.39 15.99 -1.20
C THR A 96 3.32 16.15 -2.71
N THR A 97 3.07 17.37 -3.19
CA THR A 97 3.10 17.71 -4.61
C THR A 97 4.09 18.84 -4.82
N ILE A 98 4.98 18.68 -5.80
CA ILE A 98 6.02 19.66 -6.11
C ILE A 98 5.83 20.16 -7.53
N THR A 99 5.57 21.46 -7.66
CA THR A 99 5.40 22.14 -8.94
C THR A 99 6.53 23.15 -9.14
N ARG A 100 7.34 22.92 -10.17
CA ARG A 100 8.42 23.84 -10.57
C ARG A 100 7.81 25.06 -11.25
N LYS A 101 8.08 26.25 -10.70
CA LYS A 101 7.76 27.58 -11.28
C LYS A 101 9.06 28.26 -11.73
N PRO A 102 9.01 29.27 -12.62
CA PRO A 102 10.22 30.02 -12.99
C PRO A 102 10.89 30.64 -11.75
N GLY A 103 12.08 30.14 -11.41
CA GLY A 103 12.90 30.62 -10.28
C GLY A 103 12.46 30.15 -8.88
N THR A 104 11.37 29.40 -8.75
CA THR A 104 10.83 28.94 -7.45
C THR A 104 10.22 27.54 -7.55
N LEU A 105 10.09 26.87 -6.42
CA LEU A 105 9.45 25.58 -6.27
C LEU A 105 8.22 25.76 -5.38
N GLU A 106 7.05 25.42 -5.90
CA GLU A 106 5.84 25.35 -5.10
C GLU A 106 5.70 23.94 -4.53
N VAL A 107 5.77 23.82 -3.20
CA VAL A 107 5.62 22.55 -2.48
C VAL A 107 4.30 22.59 -1.73
N SER A 108 3.33 21.78 -2.16
CA SER A 108 2.08 21.57 -1.41
C SER A 108 2.17 20.28 -0.60
N VAL A 109 1.93 20.38 0.71
CA VAL A 109 1.83 19.21 1.60
C VAL A 109 0.40 19.12 2.10
N ARG A 110 -0.20 17.95 1.90
CA ARG A 110 -1.57 17.65 2.30
C ARG A 110 -1.59 16.48 3.27
N ARG A 111 -2.19 16.69 4.44
CA ARG A 111 -2.34 15.69 5.50
C ARG A 111 -3.80 15.27 5.58
N ALA A 112 -4.09 14.01 5.27
CA ALA A 112 -5.42 13.41 5.35
C ALA A 112 -5.49 12.51 6.58
N THR A 113 -6.52 12.69 7.39
CA THR A 113 -6.81 11.86 8.55
C THR A 113 -8.11 11.12 8.30
N ARG A 114 -8.18 9.85 8.71
CA ARG A 114 -9.38 9.02 8.54
C ARG A 114 -10.61 9.72 9.14
N GLY A 115 -11.65 9.89 8.32
CA GLY A 115 -12.91 10.51 8.75
C GLY A 115 -12.86 12.03 8.98
N ALA A 116 -11.75 12.71 8.66
CA ALA A 116 -11.64 14.17 8.75
C ALA A 116 -11.31 14.79 7.39
N ALA A 117 -11.62 16.08 7.23
CA ALA A 117 -11.22 16.84 6.04
C ALA A 117 -9.68 16.92 5.93
N PRO A 118 -9.10 16.79 4.72
CA PRO A 118 -7.67 16.95 4.54
C PRO A 118 -7.25 18.39 4.84
N ARG A 119 -6.07 18.56 5.43
CA ARG A 119 -5.44 19.86 5.67
C ARG A 119 -4.30 20.04 4.68
N GLU A 120 -4.20 21.20 4.05
CA GLU A 120 -3.20 21.46 3.02
C GLU A 120 -2.48 22.78 3.32
N VAL A 121 -1.17 22.78 3.12
CA VAL A 121 -0.33 23.98 3.20
C VAL A 121 0.64 23.96 2.03
N THR A 122 0.73 25.11 1.37
CA THR A 122 1.64 25.34 0.25
C THR A 122 2.76 26.27 0.70
N ALA A 123 4.00 25.94 0.36
CA ALA A 123 5.16 26.77 0.59
C ALA A 123 5.92 27.01 -0.72
N MET A 124 6.45 28.22 -0.88
CA MET A 124 7.36 28.57 -1.97
C MET A 124 8.79 28.42 -1.48
N VAL A 125 9.59 27.62 -2.18
CA VAL A 125 11.00 27.36 -1.87
C VAL A 125 11.86 27.86 -3.02
N ALA A 126 13.00 28.47 -2.73
CA ALA A 126 13.96 28.82 -3.77
C ALA A 126 14.57 27.54 -4.37
N ASP A 127 14.75 27.49 -5.68
CA ASP A 127 15.38 26.35 -6.39
C ASP A 127 16.93 26.29 -6.17
N GLY A 128 17.47 27.25 -5.41
CA GLY A 128 18.90 27.31 -5.07
C GLY A 128 19.26 26.19 -4.08
N GLY A 129 20.21 25.33 -4.45
CA GLY A 129 20.53 24.05 -3.80
C GLY A 129 21.06 24.07 -2.35
N GLY A 130 20.71 25.08 -1.55
CA GLY A 130 20.86 25.04 -0.09
C GLY A 130 19.85 24.12 0.58
N ASP A 131 19.84 24.13 1.92
CA ASP A 131 18.88 23.38 2.71
C ASP A 131 17.45 23.85 2.41
N LEU A 132 16.58 22.91 2.06
CA LEU A 132 15.16 23.15 1.84
C LEU A 132 14.50 23.56 3.16
N GLN A 133 14.31 24.86 3.35
CA GLN A 133 13.56 25.38 4.49
C GLN A 133 12.06 25.28 4.19
N LEU A 134 11.38 24.40 4.93
CA LEU A 134 9.95 24.16 4.85
C LEU A 134 9.21 24.81 6.04
N ASP A 135 9.63 25.99 6.47
CA ASP A 135 9.22 26.59 7.75
C ASP A 135 7.70 26.82 7.85
N GLY A 136 7.02 27.12 6.73
CA GLY A 136 5.57 27.25 6.69
C GLY A 136 4.81 25.92 6.84
N ILE A 137 5.44 24.80 6.51
CA ILE A 137 4.81 23.48 6.50
C ILE A 137 4.76 22.88 7.92
N GLY A 138 5.65 23.31 8.81
CA GLY A 138 5.70 22.82 10.20
C GLY A 138 4.35 22.93 10.95
N VAL A 139 3.52 23.90 10.59
CA VAL A 139 2.18 24.10 11.16
C VAL A 139 1.25 22.90 10.92
N LEU A 140 1.42 22.16 9.82
CA LEU A 140 0.66 20.91 9.57
C LEU A 140 1.04 19.79 10.53
N PHE A 141 2.26 19.82 11.08
CA PHE A 141 2.84 18.77 11.91
C PHE A 141 2.88 19.09 13.39
N ALA A 142 2.72 20.37 13.75
CA ALA A 142 2.48 20.76 15.13
C ALA A 142 1.28 19.99 15.68
N ALA A 143 1.46 19.35 16.83
CA ALA A 143 0.37 18.69 17.55
C ALA A 143 -0.77 19.70 17.65
N THR A 144 -1.83 19.44 16.91
CA THR A 144 -3.01 20.28 16.95
C THR A 144 -3.55 20.07 18.35
N THR A 145 -3.21 20.97 19.27
CA THR A 145 -3.96 21.13 20.51
C THR A 145 -5.39 21.20 20.05
N ARG A 146 -6.13 20.13 20.41
CA ARG A 146 -7.51 19.86 20.02
C ARG A 146 -8.21 21.20 19.86
N PRO A 147 -8.71 21.56 18.66
CA PRO A 147 -9.29 22.88 18.47
C PRO A 147 -10.38 23.03 19.51
N GLY A 148 -10.14 23.88 20.52
CA GLY A 148 -11.23 24.47 21.25
C GLY A 148 -12.07 25.12 20.17
N THR A 149 -13.33 24.70 20.07
CA THR A 149 -14.36 25.27 19.21
C THR A 149 -14.09 26.75 18.96
N VAL A 150 -13.46 27.08 17.84
CA VAL A 150 -13.41 28.45 17.37
C VAL A 150 -14.85 28.71 16.96
N PRO A 151 -15.56 29.66 17.59
CA PRO A 151 -16.92 29.98 17.21
C PRO A 151 -16.89 30.37 15.73
N GLU A 152 -17.54 29.54 14.92
CA GLU A 152 -17.73 29.78 13.49
C GLU A 152 -18.42 31.14 13.37
N LYS A 153 -17.65 32.16 12.95
CA LYS A 153 -18.21 33.48 12.65
C LYS A 153 -19.21 33.25 11.52
N PRO A 154 -20.50 33.61 11.68
CA PRO A 154 -21.51 33.43 10.65
C PRO A 154 -21.00 34.00 9.33
N PRO A 155 -21.14 33.25 8.21
CA PRO A 155 -20.64 33.70 6.91
C PRO A 155 -21.28 35.04 6.58
N GLU A 156 -20.43 36.04 6.41
CA GLU A 156 -20.82 37.36 5.93
C GLU A 156 -21.35 37.18 4.50
N PRO A 157 -22.54 37.73 4.15
CA PRO A 157 -23.13 37.56 2.82
C PRO A 157 -22.15 38.01 1.73
N ILE A 158 -21.61 37.05 0.99
CA ILE A 158 -20.73 37.31 -0.15
C ILE A 158 -21.59 37.94 -1.25
N ALA A 159 -21.31 39.20 -1.57
CA ALA A 159 -21.91 39.87 -2.73
C ALA A 159 -21.56 39.10 -4.01
N PRO A 160 -22.50 38.96 -4.97
CA PRO A 160 -22.26 38.21 -6.20
C PRO A 160 -21.10 38.84 -6.98
N ILE A 161 -20.03 38.07 -7.16
CA ILE A 161 -18.90 38.44 -8.00
C ILE A 161 -19.36 38.31 -9.46
N PRO A 162 -19.22 39.35 -10.30
CA PRO A 162 -19.54 39.27 -11.71
C PRO A 162 -18.61 38.27 -12.41
N VAL A 163 -19.20 37.23 -12.99
CA VAL A 163 -18.49 36.20 -13.77
C VAL A 163 -18.05 36.84 -15.09
N PRO A 164 -16.75 36.93 -15.40
CA PRO A 164 -16.30 37.38 -16.70
C PRO A 164 -16.73 36.38 -17.81
N PRO A 165 -17.03 36.85 -19.03
CA PRO A 165 -17.38 35.98 -20.14
C PRO A 165 -16.19 35.06 -20.49
N VAL A 166 -16.45 33.75 -20.46
CA VAL A 166 -15.48 32.72 -20.83
C VAL A 166 -15.29 32.74 -22.34
N GLU A 167 -14.10 33.13 -22.78
CA GLU A 167 -13.67 33.07 -24.17
C GLU A 167 -13.39 31.61 -24.56
N PRO A 168 -13.93 31.08 -25.67
CA PRO A 168 -13.71 29.70 -26.09
C PRO A 168 -12.25 29.47 -26.49
N ALA A 169 -11.52 28.70 -25.67
CA ALA A 169 -10.18 28.24 -26.04
C ALA A 169 -10.26 27.23 -27.19
N LEU A 170 -9.63 27.56 -28.31
CA LEU A 170 -9.38 26.68 -29.45
C LEU A 170 -8.48 25.50 -28.98
N VAL A 171 -9.06 24.31 -28.88
CA VAL A 171 -8.35 23.07 -28.54
C VAL A 171 -7.57 22.61 -29.77
N ALA A 172 -6.24 22.62 -29.69
CA ALA A 172 -5.39 22.01 -30.70
C ALA A 172 -5.51 20.46 -30.67
N PRO A 173 -5.38 19.76 -31.80
CA PRO A 173 -5.46 18.30 -31.83
C PRO A 173 -4.28 17.70 -31.06
N VAL A 174 -4.57 16.89 -30.04
CA VAL A 174 -3.56 16.11 -29.32
C VAL A 174 -3.21 14.90 -30.17
N GLU A 175 -1.95 14.81 -30.58
CA GLU A 175 -1.38 13.63 -31.26
C GLU A 175 -1.32 12.47 -30.27
N VAL A 176 -2.08 11.41 -30.55
CA VAL A 176 -2.26 10.24 -29.71
C VAL A 176 -1.00 9.38 -29.79
N ALA A 177 -0.25 9.28 -28.70
CA ALA A 177 0.83 8.33 -28.57
C ALA A 177 0.31 6.88 -28.72
N PRO A 178 1.05 5.98 -29.39
CA PRO A 178 0.62 4.60 -29.61
C PRO A 178 0.39 3.88 -28.28
N ALA A 179 -0.79 3.27 -28.15
CA ALA A 179 -1.21 2.55 -26.96
C ALA A 179 -0.24 1.41 -26.62
N PRO A 180 0.07 1.18 -25.32
CA PRO A 180 0.82 0.02 -24.90
C PRO A 180 0.10 -1.27 -25.31
N LEU A 181 0.86 -2.25 -25.78
CA LEU A 181 0.37 -3.58 -26.18
C LEU A 181 -0.51 -4.16 -25.08
N ALA A 182 -1.78 -4.37 -25.39
CA ALA A 182 -2.74 -4.99 -24.50
C ALA A 182 -2.26 -6.42 -24.17
N VAL A 183 -1.91 -6.65 -22.90
CA VAL A 183 -1.75 -8.01 -22.37
C VAL A 183 -3.11 -8.66 -22.43
N THR A 184 -3.26 -9.69 -23.27
CA THR A 184 -4.48 -10.49 -23.35
C THR A 184 -4.72 -11.12 -21.96
N PRO A 185 -5.82 -10.79 -21.27
CA PRO A 185 -6.12 -11.42 -19.99
C PRO A 185 -6.31 -12.91 -20.22
N MET A 186 -5.57 -13.72 -19.45
CA MET A 186 -5.71 -15.16 -19.46
C MET A 186 -7.17 -15.50 -19.09
N PRO A 187 -7.84 -16.42 -19.82
CA PRO A 187 -9.23 -16.74 -19.56
C PRO A 187 -9.41 -17.23 -18.12
N ALA A 188 -10.34 -16.59 -17.40
CA ALA A 188 -10.70 -16.99 -16.05
C ALA A 188 -11.20 -18.45 -16.06
N PRO A 189 -10.76 -19.30 -15.11
CA PRO A 189 -11.28 -20.67 -15.00
C PRO A 189 -12.79 -20.63 -14.74
N GLN A 190 -13.58 -21.30 -15.58
CA GLN A 190 -15.02 -21.41 -15.37
C GLN A 190 -15.34 -22.33 -14.18
N ASP A 191 -16.19 -21.81 -13.28
CA ASP A 191 -16.58 -22.42 -12.02
C ASP A 191 -17.49 -23.65 -12.19
N GLY A 192 -17.05 -24.79 -11.67
CA GLY A 192 -17.92 -25.90 -11.28
C GLY A 192 -17.97 -25.98 -9.75
N ASN A 193 -19.14 -25.73 -9.16
CA ASN A 193 -19.70 -25.92 -7.79
C ASN A 193 -18.81 -26.43 -6.59
N GLY A 194 -17.50 -26.22 -6.59
CA GLY A 194 -16.54 -26.49 -5.52
C GLY A 194 -15.74 -25.24 -5.13
N SER A 195 -16.38 -24.07 -5.33
CA SER A 195 -15.80 -22.73 -5.51
C SER A 195 -14.77 -22.29 -4.45
N ARG A 196 -14.93 -22.66 -3.17
CA ARG A 196 -13.98 -22.22 -2.12
C ARG A 196 -12.63 -22.91 -2.17
N ARG A 197 -12.60 -24.20 -2.54
CA ARG A 197 -11.35 -24.97 -2.63
C ARG A 197 -10.55 -24.57 -3.87
N GLY A 198 -11.25 -24.27 -4.97
CA GLY A 198 -10.65 -23.71 -6.19
C GLY A 198 -9.96 -22.36 -5.91
N LEU A 199 -10.64 -21.46 -5.18
CA LEU A 199 -10.08 -20.15 -4.84
C LEU A 199 -8.82 -20.26 -3.94
N GLN A 200 -8.81 -21.18 -2.97
CA GLN A 200 -7.65 -21.39 -2.09
C GLN A 200 -6.44 -21.95 -2.85
N ILE A 201 -6.66 -22.92 -3.75
CA ILE A 201 -5.60 -23.48 -4.59
C ILE A 201 -5.09 -22.43 -5.57
N ALA A 202 -5.99 -21.64 -6.18
CA ALA A 202 -5.62 -20.53 -7.04
C ALA A 202 -4.79 -19.48 -6.28
N GLY A 203 -5.13 -19.18 -5.03
CA GLY A 203 -4.34 -18.27 -4.17
C GLY A 203 -2.93 -18.79 -3.86
N MET A 204 -2.77 -20.10 -3.61
CA MET A 204 -1.44 -20.71 -3.42
C MET A 204 -0.59 -20.68 -4.69
N VAL A 205 -1.18 -21.07 -5.84
CA VAL A 205 -0.46 -21.08 -7.12
C VAL A 205 -0.12 -19.66 -7.55
N GLY A 206 -1.08 -18.72 -7.44
CA GLY A 206 -0.87 -17.31 -7.75
C GLY A 206 0.22 -16.69 -6.87
N GLY A 207 0.18 -16.90 -5.55
CA GLY A 207 1.21 -16.42 -4.65
C GLY A 207 2.60 -16.99 -4.98
N GLY A 208 2.69 -18.28 -5.32
CA GLY A 208 3.94 -18.91 -5.75
C GLY A 208 4.53 -18.30 -7.03
N VAL A 209 3.69 -18.03 -8.03
CA VAL A 209 4.13 -17.37 -9.28
C VAL A 209 4.66 -15.96 -9.01
N VAL A 210 3.98 -15.17 -8.17
CA VAL A 210 4.43 -13.81 -7.81
C VAL A 210 5.79 -13.85 -7.09
N VAL A 211 6.02 -14.81 -6.20
CA VAL A 211 7.33 -15.01 -5.55
C VAL A 211 8.42 -15.32 -6.56
N LEU A 212 8.15 -16.19 -7.55
CA LEU A 212 9.11 -16.53 -8.60
C LEU A 212 9.44 -15.31 -9.49
N ILE A 213 8.44 -14.49 -9.83
CA ILE A 213 8.66 -13.22 -10.54
C ILE A 213 9.56 -12.29 -9.70
N GLY A 214 9.32 -12.20 -8.39
CA GLY A 214 10.16 -11.44 -7.46
C GLY A 214 11.64 -11.89 -7.50
N PHE A 215 11.89 -13.20 -7.46
CA PHE A 215 13.25 -13.74 -7.60
C PHE A 215 13.87 -13.48 -8.98
N GLY A 216 13.09 -13.55 -10.06
CA GLY A 216 13.57 -13.21 -11.41
C GLY A 216 14.00 -11.76 -11.52
N LEU A 217 13.20 -10.83 -10.96
CA LEU A 217 13.56 -9.42 -10.88
C LEU A 217 14.83 -9.20 -10.05
N TRP A 218 14.99 -9.94 -8.94
CA TRP A 218 16.20 -9.86 -8.13
C TRP A 218 17.45 -10.38 -8.86
N GLY A 219 17.30 -11.46 -9.65
CA GLY A 219 18.35 -11.94 -10.55
C GLY A 219 18.75 -10.90 -11.59
N SER A 220 17.78 -10.21 -12.21
CA SER A 220 18.06 -9.16 -13.19
C SER A 220 18.76 -7.93 -12.61
N ALA A 221 18.61 -7.67 -11.31
CA ALA A 221 19.36 -6.62 -10.62
C ALA A 221 20.86 -6.98 -10.51
N GLY A 222 21.22 -8.26 -10.46
CA GLY A 222 22.60 -8.73 -10.50
C GLY A 222 23.30 -8.40 -11.82
N ASP A 223 22.59 -8.48 -12.95
CA ASP A 223 23.14 -8.12 -14.27
C ASP A 223 23.46 -6.63 -14.38
N VAL A 224 22.64 -5.76 -13.77
CA VAL A 224 22.90 -4.32 -13.71
C VAL A 224 24.18 -4.02 -12.93
N GLN A 225 24.49 -4.79 -11.90
CA GLN A 225 25.73 -4.62 -11.13
C GLN A 225 26.97 -4.99 -11.96
N SER A 226 26.88 -6.04 -12.78
CA SER A 226 27.93 -6.38 -13.75
C SER A 226 28.14 -5.26 -14.78
N ASP A 227 27.06 -4.62 -15.24
CA ASP A 227 27.13 -3.49 -16.17
C ASP A 227 27.77 -2.24 -15.52
N ILE A 228 27.51 -2.00 -14.23
CA ILE A 228 28.14 -0.93 -13.44
C ILE A 228 29.65 -1.18 -13.28
N ASP A 229 30.05 -2.42 -13.00
CA ASP A 229 31.46 -2.79 -12.85
C ASP A 229 32.23 -2.69 -14.16
N ALA A 230 31.57 -2.95 -15.30
CA ALA A 230 32.16 -2.88 -16.63
C ALA A 230 32.17 -1.47 -17.25
N ALA A 231 31.41 -0.52 -16.69
CA ALA A 231 31.27 0.81 -17.29
C ALA A 231 32.55 1.68 -17.17
N PRO A 232 32.94 2.41 -18.24
CA PRO A 232 34.00 3.41 -18.18
C PRO A 232 33.71 4.48 -17.13
N LYS A 233 34.73 5.04 -16.48
CA LYS A 233 34.59 6.05 -15.40
C LYS A 233 35.37 7.35 -15.66
N ARG A 234 35.66 7.65 -16.93
CA ARG A 234 36.66 8.68 -17.28
C ARG A 234 36.04 10.03 -17.61
N THR A 235 34.77 10.07 -18.00
CA THR A 235 34.11 11.29 -18.46
C THR A 235 32.89 11.64 -17.62
N THR A 236 32.48 12.90 -17.62
CA THR A 236 31.24 13.36 -16.97
C THR A 236 30.00 12.67 -17.54
N ALA A 237 30.00 12.36 -18.83
CA ALA A 237 28.94 11.59 -19.48
C ALA A 237 28.83 10.15 -18.92
N ASP A 238 29.96 9.55 -18.54
CA ASP A 238 29.97 8.22 -17.92
C ASP A 238 29.29 8.23 -16.54
N PHE A 239 29.48 9.29 -15.74
CA PHE A 239 28.84 9.42 -14.43
C PHE A 239 27.31 9.56 -14.52
N THR A 240 26.80 10.25 -15.54
CA THR A 240 25.35 10.27 -15.80
C THR A 240 24.80 8.89 -16.15
N LYS A 241 25.56 8.09 -16.91
CA LYS A 241 25.17 6.73 -17.27
C LYS A 241 25.22 5.78 -16.06
N LEU A 242 26.22 5.91 -15.19
CA LEU A 242 26.31 5.16 -13.94
C LEU A 242 25.13 5.46 -13.01
N ARG A 243 24.76 6.75 -12.87
CA ARG A 243 23.58 7.14 -12.08
C ARG A 243 22.27 6.55 -12.59
N ASP A 244 22.10 6.48 -13.91
CA ASP A 244 20.91 5.88 -14.51
C ASP A 244 20.85 4.35 -14.24
N LEU A 245 21.99 3.67 -14.33
CA LEU A 245 22.10 2.24 -13.99
C LEU A 245 21.84 2.00 -12.49
N GLU A 246 22.36 2.83 -11.60
CA GLU A 246 22.09 2.76 -10.15
C GLU A 246 20.60 2.96 -9.86
N ALA A 247 19.97 3.99 -10.43
CA ALA A 247 18.54 4.25 -10.23
C ALA A 247 17.66 3.10 -10.74
N ARG A 248 18.07 2.46 -11.84
CA ARG A 248 17.37 1.30 -12.40
C ARG A 248 17.53 0.06 -11.53
N GLY A 249 18.73 -0.17 -11.00
CA GLY A 249 19.01 -1.24 -10.04
C GLY A 249 18.18 -1.11 -8.77
N ASP A 250 18.13 0.09 -8.18
CA ASP A 250 17.33 0.38 -6.98
C ASP A 250 15.83 0.17 -7.23
N THR A 251 15.35 0.57 -8.40
CA THR A 251 13.94 0.39 -8.79
C THR A 251 13.60 -1.11 -8.92
N LEU A 252 14.46 -1.91 -9.56
CA LEU A 252 14.24 -3.35 -9.72
C LEU A 252 14.32 -4.11 -8.40
N ALA A 253 15.28 -3.77 -7.53
CA ALA A 253 15.41 -4.36 -6.21
C ALA A 253 14.19 -4.04 -5.33
N THR A 254 13.71 -2.80 -5.39
CA THR A 254 12.52 -2.37 -4.64
C THR A 254 11.28 -3.14 -5.12
N TRP A 255 11.04 -3.20 -6.42
CA TRP A 255 9.92 -3.99 -6.97
C TRP A 255 10.04 -5.48 -6.67
N GLY A 256 11.26 -6.04 -6.69
CA GLY A 256 11.54 -7.41 -6.28
C GLY A 256 11.11 -7.68 -4.84
N ASN A 257 11.48 -6.80 -3.90
CA ASN A 257 11.10 -6.90 -2.49
C ASN A 257 9.57 -6.81 -2.30
N VAL A 258 8.92 -5.85 -2.96
CA VAL A 258 7.46 -5.67 -2.87
C VAL A 258 6.73 -6.91 -3.40
N MET A 259 7.12 -7.42 -4.57
CA MET A 259 6.53 -8.63 -5.15
C MET A 259 6.78 -9.86 -4.27
N PHE A 260 7.99 -10.01 -3.74
CA PHE A 260 8.31 -11.12 -2.85
C PHE A 260 7.46 -11.10 -1.56
N ILE A 261 7.41 -9.96 -0.86
CA ILE A 261 6.66 -9.82 0.39
C ILE A 261 5.17 -10.03 0.16
N SER A 262 4.61 -9.42 -0.89
CA SER A 262 3.19 -9.58 -1.25
C SER A 262 2.87 -11.03 -1.64
N GLY A 263 3.73 -11.68 -2.43
CA GLY A 263 3.60 -13.08 -2.79
C GLY A 263 3.61 -14.02 -1.56
N VAL A 264 4.55 -13.80 -0.63
CA VAL A 264 4.62 -14.57 0.63
C VAL A 264 3.38 -14.33 1.50
N ALA A 265 2.92 -13.09 1.63
CA ALA A 265 1.71 -12.77 2.40
C ALA A 265 0.47 -13.46 1.82
N LEU A 266 0.26 -13.38 0.50
CA LEU A 266 -0.85 -14.03 -0.19
C LEU A 266 -0.79 -15.56 -0.07
N ALA A 267 0.39 -16.15 -0.26
CA ALA A 267 0.60 -17.59 -0.08
C ALA A 267 0.36 -18.02 1.37
N GLY A 268 0.83 -17.26 2.34
CA GLY A 268 0.67 -17.52 3.78
C GLY A 268 -0.79 -17.48 4.21
N VAL A 269 -1.54 -16.44 3.82
CA VAL A 269 -2.98 -16.33 4.12
C VAL A 269 -3.77 -17.47 3.45
N SER A 270 -3.50 -17.75 2.17
CA SER A 270 -4.17 -18.84 1.44
C SER A 270 -3.88 -20.20 2.09
N THR A 271 -2.64 -20.42 2.52
CA THR A 271 -2.23 -21.64 3.24
C THR A 271 -2.90 -21.76 4.59
N TYR A 272 -2.95 -20.67 5.37
CA TYR A 272 -3.64 -20.65 6.65
C TYR A 272 -5.13 -20.98 6.50
N LEU A 273 -5.83 -20.36 5.55
CA LEU A 273 -7.25 -20.62 5.29
C LEU A 273 -7.49 -22.07 4.86
N PHE A 274 -6.65 -22.62 3.99
CA PHE A 274 -6.71 -24.02 3.57
C PHE A 274 -6.57 -24.99 4.76
N PHE A 275 -5.60 -24.77 5.65
CA PHE A 275 -5.44 -25.60 6.84
C PHE A 275 -6.59 -25.43 7.84
N ARG A 276 -7.09 -24.20 8.00
CA ARG A 276 -8.21 -23.91 8.91
C ARG A 276 -9.49 -24.62 8.45
N ASP A 277 -9.80 -24.56 7.16
CA ASP A 277 -10.99 -25.22 6.62
C ASP A 277 -10.84 -26.74 6.66
N ARG A 278 -9.65 -27.27 6.35
CA ARG A 278 -9.36 -28.70 6.53
C ARG A 278 -9.56 -29.17 7.97
N ARG A 279 -9.24 -28.33 8.97
CA ARG A 279 -9.50 -28.65 10.39
C ARG A 279 -11.00 -28.68 10.73
N ARG A 280 -11.81 -27.84 10.08
CA ARG A 280 -13.27 -27.83 10.24
C ARG A 280 -13.91 -29.06 9.59
N ASP A 281 -13.44 -29.42 8.40
CA ASP A 281 -13.91 -30.58 7.66
C ASP A 281 -13.44 -31.91 8.28
N SER A 282 -12.39 -31.89 9.12
CA SER A 282 -11.97 -33.08 9.88
C SER A 282 -12.89 -33.46 11.03
N ASN A 283 -13.95 -32.70 11.31
CA ASN A 283 -15.11 -33.22 12.04
C ASN A 283 -15.88 -34.18 11.15
N ARG A 284 -15.28 -35.34 10.88
CA ARG A 284 -15.96 -36.46 10.23
C ARG A 284 -17.09 -36.92 11.14
N THR A 285 -18.32 -36.58 10.77
CA THR A 285 -19.51 -37.13 11.43
C THR A 285 -19.52 -38.63 11.15
N ALA A 286 -19.25 -39.43 12.18
CA ALA A 286 -19.47 -40.87 12.11
C ALA A 286 -20.96 -41.11 12.32
N THR A 287 -21.66 -41.54 11.29
CA THR A 287 -23.09 -41.86 11.40
C THR A 287 -23.22 -43.33 11.75
N ILE A 288 -23.90 -43.60 12.86
CA ILE A 288 -24.21 -44.94 13.33
C ILE A 288 -25.64 -45.25 12.90
N THR A 289 -25.80 -46.18 11.96
CA THR A 289 -27.13 -46.58 11.47
C THR A 289 -27.41 -48.01 11.91
N PRO A 290 -28.49 -48.29 12.64
CA PRO A 290 -28.88 -49.66 12.96
C PRO A 290 -29.30 -50.38 11.66
N THR A 291 -28.82 -51.60 11.46
CA THR A 291 -29.16 -52.42 10.29
C THR A 291 -29.77 -53.74 10.75
N LEU A 292 -30.92 -54.09 10.20
CA LEU A 292 -31.60 -55.37 10.46
C LEU A 292 -31.17 -56.38 9.40
N PHE A 293 -30.76 -57.57 9.84
CA PHE A 293 -30.54 -58.73 8.98
C PHE A 293 -31.60 -59.79 9.31
N ASP A 294 -31.94 -60.64 8.35
CA ASP A 294 -33.03 -61.63 8.47
C ASP A 294 -32.91 -62.60 9.66
N HIS A 295 -31.74 -62.67 10.29
CA HIS A 295 -31.45 -63.53 11.46
C HIS A 295 -30.79 -62.78 12.65
N GLY A 296 -30.77 -61.44 12.68
CA GLY A 296 -30.19 -60.68 13.80
C GLY A 296 -30.02 -59.18 13.55
N GLY A 297 -29.77 -58.41 14.61
CA GLY A 297 -29.48 -56.96 14.52
C GLY A 297 -27.98 -56.67 14.44
N GLY A 298 -27.59 -55.68 13.64
CA GLY A 298 -26.21 -55.18 13.54
C GLY A 298 -26.13 -53.66 13.52
N ILE A 299 -24.91 -53.13 13.62
CA ILE A 299 -24.62 -51.70 13.56
C ILE A 299 -23.72 -51.45 12.35
N ALA A 300 -24.15 -50.58 11.44
CA ALA A 300 -23.31 -50.08 10.36
C ALA A 300 -22.67 -48.75 10.79
N LEU A 301 -21.34 -48.70 10.75
CA LEU A 301 -20.56 -47.49 10.94
C LEU A 301 -20.22 -46.92 9.57
N THR A 302 -20.72 -45.73 9.26
CA THR A 302 -20.37 -45.03 8.02
C THR A 302 -19.49 -43.83 8.36
N PHE A 303 -18.27 -43.84 7.82
CA PHE A 303 -17.33 -42.73 7.91
C PHE A 303 -17.34 -41.98 6.57
N GLY A 304 -18.05 -40.87 6.50
CA GLY A 304 -18.11 -40.04 5.30
C GLY A 304 -18.76 -38.71 5.58
N ALA A 305 -18.22 -37.63 5.02
CA ALA A 305 -18.96 -36.38 4.93
C ALA A 305 -20.19 -36.65 4.05
N LEU A 306 -21.39 -36.31 4.52
CA LEU A 306 -22.57 -36.29 3.67
C LEU A 306 -22.26 -35.42 2.44
N PRO A 307 -22.61 -35.87 1.23
CA PRO A 307 -22.44 -35.08 0.00
C PRO A 307 -23.23 -33.77 0.05
#